data_AF-A0A1F6YR58-F1
#
_entry.id   AF-A0A1F6YR58-F1
#
_cell.length_a   1.000
_cell.length_b   1.000
_cell.length_c   1.000
_cell.angle_alpha   90.00
_cell.angle_beta   90.00
_cell.angle_gamma   90.00
#
_symmetry.space_group_name_H-M   'P 1'
#
loop_
_entity.id
_entity.type
_entity.pdbx_description
1 polymer ?
#
loop_
_entity_poly.entity_id
_entity_poly.type
_entity_poly.pdbx_seq_one_letter_code
_entity_poly.pdbx_strand_id
1 'polypeptide(L)'
;MKVILEKKIENGKYFVSINVSDYTAEEIEKIKTFGAPQISISPKSMFLNGQFVNSLPLHGMNYSFQFDNEAAATNFSNSITERIKSAVKVLKERKDDFSSKDEIKI
;
A
#
# COMPACT_ATOMS: atom_id res chain seq x y z
N MET A 1 8.80 -8.63 -0.16
CA MET A 1 7.56 -8.04 -0.69
C MET A 1 7.88 -7.33 -1.98
N LYS A 2 7.06 -7.57 -3.00
CA LYS A 2 7.15 -6.96 -4.32
C LYS A 2 5.87 -6.17 -4.58
N VAL A 3 6.03 -4.95 -5.08
CA VAL A 3 4.90 -4.10 -5.51
C VAL A 3 5.06 -3.81 -6.99
N ILE A 4 4.05 -4.16 -7.77
CA ILE A 4 3.99 -3.92 -9.21
C ILE A 4 2.92 -2.87 -9.45
N LEU A 5 3.32 -1.78 -10.11
CA LEU A 5 2.40 -0.77 -10.62
C LEU A 5 2.25 -0.99 -12.12
N GLU A 6 1.02 -1.24 -12.55
CA GLU A 6 0.69 -1.45 -13.96
C GLU A 6 -0.17 -0.29 -14.44
N LYS A 7 0.15 0.24 -15.62
CA LYS A 7 -0.68 1.24 -16.32
C LYS A 7 -1.26 0.58 -17.55
N LYS A 8 -2.57 0.66 -17.73
CA LYS A 8 -3.27 0.09 -18.88
C LYS A 8 -4.25 1.10 -19.46
N ILE A 9 -4.48 1.06 -20.77
CA ILE A 9 -5.56 1.79 -21.43
C ILE A 9 -6.58 0.76 -21.91
N GLU A 10 -7.84 0.96 -21.55
CA GLU A 10 -8.94 0.07 -21.92
C GLU A 10 -10.22 0.89 -22.12
N ASN A 11 -10.89 0.71 -23.26
CA ASN A 11 -12.13 1.42 -23.61
C ASN A 11 -12.05 2.96 -23.46
N GLY A 12 -10.89 3.56 -23.82
CA GLY A 12 -10.67 5.00 -23.71
C GLY A 12 -10.51 5.52 -22.28
N LYS A 13 -10.36 4.62 -21.30
CA LYS A 13 -10.06 4.94 -19.90
C LYS A 13 -8.65 4.50 -19.54
N TYR A 14 -8.05 5.21 -18.60
CA TYR A 14 -6.70 4.95 -18.12
C TYR A 14 -6.78 4.26 -16.76
N PHE A 15 -6.17 3.09 -16.63
CA PHE A 15 -6.17 2.30 -15.43
C PHE A 15 -4.77 2.28 -14.82
N VAL A 16 -4.70 2.46 -13.50
CA VAL A 16 -3.50 2.20 -12.71
C VAL A 16 -3.83 1.10 -11.71
N SER A 17 -3.14 -0.03 -11.84
CA SER A 17 -3.29 -1.17 -10.93
C SER A 17 -2.09 -1.31 -10.02
N ILE A 18 -2.34 -1.62 -8.75
CA ILE A 18 -1.35 -1.88 -7.71
C ILE A 18 -1.48 -3.34 -7.33
N ASN A 19 -0.44 -4.12 -7.59
CA ASN A 19 -0.36 -5.52 -7.20
C ASN A 19 0.74 -5.71 -6.16
N VAL A 20 0.40 -6.28 -5.00
CA VAL A 20 1.35 -6.50 -3.91
C VAL A 20 1.48 -8.00 -3.67
N SER A 21 2.65 -8.55 -3.99
CA SER A 21 2.95 -9.99 -3.96
C SER A 21 4.29 -10.29 -3.27
N ASP A 22 4.70 -11.56 -3.27
CA ASP A 22 6.04 -12.03 -2.88
C ASP A 22 6.52 -11.52 -1.51
N TYR A 23 5.68 -11.69 -0.49
CA TYR A 23 6.03 -11.38 0.90
C TYR A 23 7.05 -12.41 1.42
N THR A 24 8.06 -11.94 2.15
CA THR A 24 8.96 -12.83 2.89
C THR A 24 8.28 -13.30 4.18
N ALA A 25 8.76 -14.41 4.77
CA ALA A 25 8.22 -14.91 6.04
C ALA A 25 8.30 -13.85 7.15
N GLU A 26 9.40 -13.10 7.23
CA GLU A 26 9.58 -12.00 8.19
C GLU A 26 8.55 -10.88 7.98
N GLU A 27 8.28 -10.49 6.73
CA GLU A 27 7.29 -9.46 6.44
C GLU A 27 5.87 -9.93 6.79
N ILE A 28 5.56 -11.20 6.55
CA ILE A 28 4.28 -11.80 6.95
C ILE A 28 4.12 -11.77 8.47
N GLU A 29 5.16 -12.15 9.22
CA GLU A 29 5.13 -12.06 10.68
C GLU A 29 4.96 -10.63 11.16
N LYS A 30 5.73 -9.67 10.62
CA LYS A 30 5.57 -8.25 10.97
C LYS A 30 4.18 -7.71 10.68
N ILE A 31 3.56 -8.12 9.56
CA ILE A 31 2.19 -7.73 9.26
C ILE A 31 1.20 -8.35 10.25
N LYS A 32 1.40 -9.60 10.67
CA LYS A 32 0.57 -10.24 11.71
C LYS A 32 0.72 -9.56 13.07
N THR A 33 1.93 -9.15 13.43
CA THR A 33 2.23 -8.52 14.73
C THR A 33 1.83 -7.05 14.79
N PHE A 34 2.16 -6.27 13.75
CA PHE A 34 2.02 -4.80 13.76
C PHE A 34 0.93 -4.27 12.84
N GLY A 35 0.24 -5.13 12.10
CA GLY A 35 -0.74 -4.77 11.08
C GLY A 35 -0.12 -4.48 9.71
N ALA A 36 -0.97 -4.53 8.68
CA ALA A 36 -0.56 -4.24 7.31
C ALA A 36 -0.26 -2.73 7.14
N PRO A 37 0.84 -2.35 6.46
CA PRO A 37 1.10 -0.95 6.18
C PRO A 37 -0.01 -0.37 5.30
N GLN A 38 -0.47 0.82 5.61
CA GLN A 38 -1.51 1.51 4.83
C GLN A 38 -0.91 2.70 4.08
N ILE A 39 -1.35 2.90 2.84
CA ILE A 39 -1.06 4.11 2.07
C ILE A 39 -2.30 5.00 2.04
N SER A 40 -2.13 6.25 2.42
CA SER A 40 -3.20 7.24 2.22
C SER A 40 -3.34 7.53 0.73
N ILE A 41 -4.58 7.62 0.27
CA ILE A 41 -4.94 8.04 -1.07
C ILE A 41 -5.83 9.28 -0.99
N SER A 42 -5.67 10.20 -1.95
CA SER A 42 -6.42 11.46 -1.92
C SER A 42 -7.92 11.18 -2.12
N PRO A 43 -8.81 11.71 -1.27
CA PRO A 43 -10.24 11.37 -1.24
C PRO A 43 -11.02 11.78 -2.51
N LYS A 44 -10.43 12.57 -3.40
CA LYS A 44 -11.20 13.29 -4.43
C LYS A 44 -11.82 12.42 -5.52
N SER A 45 -11.50 11.13 -5.64
CA SER A 45 -12.07 10.33 -6.76
C SER A 45 -11.85 8.82 -6.71
N MET A 46 -11.41 8.20 -5.62
CA MET A 46 -11.10 6.77 -5.63
C MET A 46 -12.25 5.93 -5.10
N PHE A 47 -13.02 5.41 -6.05
CA PHE A 47 -14.05 4.39 -5.85
C PHE A 47 -13.41 3.00 -5.99
N LEU A 48 -13.35 2.26 -4.89
CA LEU A 48 -12.98 0.84 -4.90
C LEU A 48 -14.23 0.03 -4.50
N ASN A 49 -14.67 -0.88 -5.36
CA ASN A 49 -15.84 -1.74 -5.11
C ASN A 49 -17.10 -0.98 -4.66
N GLY A 50 -17.35 0.21 -5.20
CA GLY A 50 -18.54 1.00 -4.82
C GLY A 50 -18.37 1.86 -3.55
N GLN A 51 -17.17 1.96 -2.98
CA GLN A 51 -16.89 2.77 -1.80
C GLN A 51 -15.76 3.77 -2.03
N PHE A 52 -15.91 4.97 -1.44
CA PHE A 52 -14.82 5.92 -1.33
C PHE A 52 -13.80 5.41 -0.32
N VAL A 53 -12.56 5.24 -0.79
CA VAL A 53 -11.44 4.81 0.05
C VAL A 53 -10.43 5.94 0.19
N ASN A 54 -10.00 6.20 1.42
CA ASN A 54 -9.00 7.23 1.75
C ASN A 54 -7.66 6.61 2.18
N SER A 55 -7.63 5.29 2.38
CA SER A 55 -6.43 4.51 2.61
C SER A 55 -6.55 3.12 1.98
N LEU A 56 -5.41 2.55 1.61
CA LEU A 56 -5.32 1.20 1.07
C LEU A 56 -4.33 0.39 1.91
N PRO A 57 -4.73 -0.76 2.46
CA PRO A 57 -3.78 -1.67 3.08
C PRO A 57 -2.92 -2.36 2.00
N LEU A 58 -1.60 -2.35 2.16
CA LEU A 58 -0.66 -3.06 1.30
C LEU A 58 -0.54 -4.53 1.75
N HIS A 59 -1.63 -5.27 1.63
CA HIS A 59 -1.67 -6.70 1.91
C HIS A 59 -2.63 -7.42 0.97
N GLY A 60 -2.12 -8.45 0.27
CA GLY A 60 -2.90 -9.50 -0.39
C GLY A 60 -3.97 -9.07 -1.40
N MET A 61 -3.96 -7.82 -1.86
CA MET A 61 -5.01 -7.28 -2.73
C MET A 61 -4.43 -6.63 -3.99
N ASN A 62 -5.18 -6.79 -5.09
CA ASN A 62 -5.00 -6.03 -6.32
C ASN A 62 -5.96 -4.84 -6.27
N TYR A 63 -5.41 -3.63 -6.34
CA TYR A 63 -6.20 -2.41 -6.42
C TYR A 63 -6.14 -1.88 -7.84
N SER A 64 -7.28 -1.55 -8.44
CA SER A 64 -7.31 -0.91 -9.76
C SER A 64 -8.05 0.41 -9.68
N PHE A 65 -7.45 1.44 -10.28
CA PHE A 65 -7.95 2.81 -10.26
C PHE A 65 -8.16 3.29 -11.70
N GLN A 66 -9.36 3.81 -11.97
CA GLN A 66 -9.73 4.33 -13.28
C GLN A 66 -9.60 5.86 -13.31
N PHE A 67 -9.11 6.37 -14.44
CA PHE A 67 -8.94 7.79 -14.72
C PHE A 67 -9.45 8.13 -16.12
N ASP A 68 -9.96 9.35 -16.28
CA ASP A 68 -10.48 9.86 -17.55
C ASP A 68 -9.38 10.40 -18.49
N ASN A 69 -8.18 10.67 -17.96
CA ASN A 69 -7.06 11.16 -18.76
C ASN A 69 -5.71 10.64 -18.26
N GLU A 70 -4.74 10.62 -19.16
CA GLU A 70 -3.39 10.10 -18.94
C GLU A 70 -2.61 10.88 -17.88
N ALA A 71 -2.74 12.21 -17.87
CA ALA A 71 -2.00 13.07 -16.95
C ALA A 71 -2.39 12.77 -15.49
N ALA A 72 -3.68 12.58 -15.22
CA ALA A 72 -4.19 12.18 -13.91
C ALA A 72 -3.67 10.79 -13.51
N ALA A 73 -3.74 9.81 -14.41
CA ALA A 73 -3.23 8.46 -14.16
C ALA A 73 -1.72 8.46 -13.86
N THR A 74 -0.94 9.23 -14.62
CA THR A 74 0.52 9.34 -14.45
C THR A 74 0.87 10.05 -13.15
N ASN A 75 0.21 11.17 -12.84
CA ASN A 75 0.42 11.89 -11.57
C ASN A 75 0.07 11.02 -10.37
N PHE A 76 -1.03 10.25 -10.45
CA PHE A 76 -1.40 9.29 -9.42
C PHE A 76 -0.35 8.20 -9.26
N SER A 77 0.09 7.57 -10.35
CA SER A 77 1.13 6.54 -10.35
C SER A 77 2.44 7.03 -9.72
N ASN A 78 2.85 8.27 -10.00
CA ASN A 78 4.07 8.83 -9.42
C ASN A 78 3.90 9.11 -7.92
N SER A 79 2.77 9.69 -7.52
CA SER A 79 2.48 9.99 -6.11
C SER A 79 2.36 8.72 -5.26
N ILE A 80 1.72 7.68 -5.79
CA ILE A 80 1.50 6.43 -5.06
C ILE A 80 2.77 5.62 -4.90
N THR A 81 3.69 5.68 -5.88
CA THR A 81 4.98 4.99 -5.82
C THR A 81 5.78 5.41 -4.58
N GLU A 82 5.88 6.72 -4.34
CA GLU A 82 6.63 7.24 -3.19
C GLU A 82 5.95 6.87 -1.86
N ARG A 83 4.62 6.94 -1.80
CA ARG A 83 3.84 6.53 -0.61
C ARG A 83 4.02 5.05 -0.29
N ILE A 84 4.00 4.20 -1.32
CA ILE A 84 4.26 2.75 -1.19
C ILE A 84 5.67 2.55 -0.62
N LYS A 85 6.70 3.15 -1.24
CA LYS A 85 8.09 3.01 -0.76
C LYS A 85 8.23 3.41 0.71
N SER A 86 7.64 4.53 1.12
CA SER A 86 7.65 4.97 2.52
C SER A 86 6.95 3.96 3.43
N ALA A 87 5.77 3.45 3.05
CA ALA A 87 5.03 2.49 3.86
C ALA A 87 5.76 1.15 4.01
N VAL A 88 6.40 0.65 2.94
CA VAL A 88 7.26 -0.54 2.98
C VAL A 88 8.45 -0.32 3.90
N LYS A 89 9.10 0.83 3.80
CA LYS A 89 10.25 1.18 4.65
C LYS A 89 9.87 1.17 6.13
N VAL A 90 8.75 1.79 6.48
CA VAL A 90 8.22 1.79 7.86
C VAL A 90 7.95 0.36 8.34
N LEU A 91 7.34 -0.52 7.53
CA LEU A 91 7.13 -1.91 7.92
C LEU A 91 8.45 -2.64 8.20
N LYS A 92 9.49 -2.39 7.39
CA LYS A 92 10.81 -3.01 7.58
C LYS A 92 11.51 -2.52 8.84
N GLU A 93 11.39 -1.23 9.15
CA GLU A 93 12.01 -0.57 10.29
C GLU A 93 11.27 -0.82 11.61
N ARG A 94 9.97 -1.18 11.56
CA ARG A 94 9.22 -1.55 12.77
C ARG A 94 9.87 -2.74 13.47
N LYS A 95 10.11 -2.55 14.76
CA LYS A 95 10.57 -3.57 15.72
C LYS A 95 9.60 -3.60 16.89
N ASP A 96 9.57 -4.74 17.58
CA ASP A 96 8.82 -4.87 18.81
C ASP A 96 9.67 -4.27 19.94
N ASP A 97 9.41 -3.00 20.24
CA ASP A 97 10.04 -2.31 21.38
C ASP A 97 9.25 -2.53 22.69
N PHE A 98 8.13 -3.26 22.66
CA PHE A 98 7.26 -3.46 23.82
C PHE A 98 7.58 -4.76 24.57
N SER A 99 8.00 -5.83 23.89
CA SER A 99 8.30 -7.12 24.54
C SER A 99 9.68 -7.20 25.24
N SER A 100 10.33 -6.06 25.49
CA SER A 100 11.49 -5.97 26.39
C SER A 100 11.10 -6.36 27.82
N LYS A 101 11.76 -7.39 28.34
CA LYS A 101 11.66 -7.76 29.77
C LYS A 101 12.57 -6.82 30.57
N ASP A 102 11.97 -5.86 31.27
CA ASP A 102 12.67 -5.16 32.34
C ASP A 102 12.69 -6.07 33.58
N GLU A 103 13.87 -6.57 33.93
CA GLU A 103 14.08 -7.28 35.19
C GLU A 103 14.10 -6.27 36.34
N ILE A 104 12.93 -6.08 36.97
CA ILE A 104 12.81 -5.24 38.17
C ILE A 104 13.45 -6.00 39.34
N LYS A 105 14.65 -5.60 39.75
CA LYS A 105 15.24 -6.03 41.02
C LYS A 105 14.45 -5.40 42.17
N ILE A 106 13.79 -6.22 42.97
CA ILE A 106 13.26 -5.89 44.30
C ILE A 106 14.30 -6.33 45.34
#